data_AF-A0A838VDN7-F1
#
_entry.id   AF-A0A838VDN7-F1
#
_cell.length_a   1.000
_cell.length_b   1.000
_cell.length_c   1.000
_cell.angle_alpha   90.00
_cell.angle_beta   90.00
_cell.angle_gamma   90.00
#
_symmetry.space_group_name_H-M   'P 1'
#
loop_
_entity.id
_entity.type
_entity.pdbx_description
1 polymer ?
#
loop_
_entity_poly.entity_id
_entity_poly.type
_entity_poly.pdbx_seq_one_letter_code
_entity_poly.pdbx_strand_id
1 'polypeptide(L)' 'MRGSIKPWAVVAAIPLPPLGVFLDRGIGAPFWLTCMLTIAAFVPGMIFALFLTTVSPAA' A
#
# COMPACT_ATOMS: atom_id res chain seq x y z
N MET A 1 -17.68 6.52 -4.01
CA MET A 1 -18.05 5.11 -3.71
C MET A 1 -17.00 4.57 -2.76
N ARG A 2 -17.40 4.18 -1.55
CA ARG A 2 -16.50 3.83 -0.45
C ARG A 2 -15.80 2.52 -0.79
N GLY A 3 -14.56 2.60 -1.26
CA GLY A 3 -13.76 1.42 -1.59
C GLY A 3 -13.70 0.51 -0.38
N SER A 4 -14.14 -0.74 -0.56
CA SER A 4 -14.08 -1.76 0.47
C SER A 4 -12.69 -1.80 1.08
N ILE A 5 -12.59 -1.61 2.39
CA ILE A 5 -11.40 -1.98 3.15
C ILE A 5 -11.14 -3.45 2.84
N LYS A 6 -10.05 -3.73 2.12
CA LYS A 6 -9.67 -5.06 1.67
C LYS A 6 -8.75 -5.66 2.73
N PRO A 7 -9.25 -6.46 3.69
CA PRO A 7 -8.42 -7.02 4.76
C PRO A 7 -7.27 -7.86 4.20
N TRP A 8 -7.48 -8.51 3.06
CA TRP A 8 -6.45 -9.27 2.35
C TRP A 8 -5.28 -8.40 1.84
N ALA A 9 -5.54 -7.15 1.42
CA ALA A 9 -4.49 -6.22 1.00
C ALA A 9 -3.65 -5.74 2.19
N VAL A 10 -4.28 -5.56 3.37
CA VAL A 10 -3.59 -5.21 4.61
C VAL A 10 -2.69 -6.35 5.08
N VAL A 11 -3.18 -7.60 5.04
CA VAL A 11 -2.37 -8.78 5.37
C VAL A 11 -1.19 -8.94 4.40
N ALA A 12 -1.39 -8.67 3.10
CA ALA A 12 -0.32 -8.70 2.10
C ALA A 12 0.69 -7.54 2.24
N ALA A 13 0.26 -6.37 2.73
CA ALA A 13 1.11 -5.20 2.95
C ALA A 13 2.13 -5.37 4.10
N ILE A 14 1.88 -6.30 5.02
CA ILE A 14 2.75 -6.51 6.20
C ILE A 14 4.08 -7.19 5.82
N PRO A 15 4.11 -8.36 5.14
CA PRO A 15 5.38 -8.96 4.70
C PRO A 15 5.94 -8.28 3.45
N LEU A 16 5.08 -7.71 2.59
CA LEU A 16 5.48 -7.09 1.35
C LEU A 16 4.63 -5.82 1.07
N PRO A 17 5.03 -4.65 1.60
CA PRO A 17 4.31 -3.38 1.41
C PRO A 17 3.90 -3.07 -0.03
N PRO A 18 4.76 -3.27 -1.05
CA PRO A 18 4.38 -2.96 -2.43
C PRO A 18 3.30 -3.90 -2.98
N LEU A 19 3.16 -5.12 -2.46
CA LEU A 19 2.12 -6.06 -2.89
C LEU A 19 0.74 -5.61 -2.41
N GLY A 20 0.63 -5.17 -1.16
CA GLY A 20 -0.64 -4.63 -0.64
C GLY A 20 -1.12 -3.39 -1.40
N VAL A 21 -0.19 -2.50 -1.78
CA VAL A 21 -0.51 -1.31 -2.60
C VAL A 21 -0.87 -1.69 -4.04
N PHE A 22 -0.16 -2.63 -4.66
CA PHE A 22 -0.52 -3.14 -5.99
C PHE A 22 -1.93 -3.73 -6.02
N LEU A 23 -2.29 -4.47 -4.98
CA LEU A 23 -3.59 -5.12 -4.86
C LEU A 23 -4.74 -4.14 -4.57
N ASP A 24 -4.45 -3.02 -3.89
CA ASP A 24 -5.45 -1.99 -3.62
C ASP A 24 -5.61 -0.99 -4.77
N ARG A 25 -4.50 -0.51 -5.34
CA ARG A 25 -4.41 0.63 -6.27
C ARG A 25 -3.92 0.26 -7.69
N GLY A 26 -3.38 -0.94 -7.89
CA GLY A 26 -2.72 -1.33 -9.15
C GLY A 26 -1.26 -0.85 -9.27
N ILE A 27 -0.67 -1.00 -10.46
CA ILE A 27 0.67 -0.45 -10.78
C ILE A 27 0.51 1.02 -11.12
N GLY A 28 1.13 1.89 -10.31
CA GLY A 28 1.15 3.33 -10.53
C GLY A 28 2.20 4.03 -9.67
N ALA A 29 2.16 5.36 -9.63
CA ALA A 29 3.02 6.18 -8.77
C ALA A 29 3.05 5.71 -7.29
N PRO A 30 1.92 5.36 -6.63
CA PRO A 30 1.95 4.88 -5.26
C PRO A 30 2.72 3.56 -5.10
N PHE A 31 2.61 2.62 -6.06
CA PHE A 31 3.35 1.35 -6.05
C PHE A 31 4.86 1.60 -6.08
N TRP A 32 5.33 2.42 -7.02
CA TRP A 32 6.75 2.76 -7.15
C TRP A 32 7.29 3.51 -5.93
N LEU A 33 6.48 4.39 -5.32
CA LEU A 33 6.85 5.08 -4.10
C LEU A 33 6.99 4.11 -2.92
N THR A 34 6.04 3.16 -2.75
CA THR A 34 6.22 2.08 -1.76
C THR A 34 7.44 1.23 -2.04
N CYS A 35 7.76 0.91 -3.30
CA CYS A 35 8.97 0.17 -3.64
C CYS A 35 10.25 0.92 -3.25
N MET A 36 10.37 2.20 -3.61
CA MET A 36 11.50 3.04 -3.21
C MET A 36 11.61 3.17 -1.70
N LEU A 37 10.49 3.43 -1.00
CA LEU A 37 10.49 3.52 0.46
C LEU A 37 10.87 2.19 1.09
N THR A 38 10.35 1.05 0.60
CA THR A 38 10.68 -0.27 1.17
C THR A 38 12.16 -0.61 1.03
N ILE A 39 12.79 -0.20 -0.09
CA ILE A 39 14.24 -0.38 -0.33
C ILE A 39 15.08 0.60 0.52
N ALA A 40 14.62 1.85 0.69
CA ALA A 40 15.33 2.87 1.47
C ALA A 40 15.17 2.71 2.99
N ALA A 41 13.97 2.31 3.45
CA ALA A 41 13.61 2.03 4.82
C ALA A 41 12.23 1.31 4.89
N PHE A 42 12.23 0.06 5.35
CA PHE A 42 11.02 -0.78 5.41
C PHE A 42 9.83 -0.14 6.17
N VAL A 43 10.11 0.54 7.29
CA VAL A 43 9.10 1.14 8.18
C VAL A 43 8.27 2.24 7.50
N PRO A 44 8.85 3.30 6.90
CA PRO A 44 8.07 4.30 6.18
C PRO A 44 7.31 3.70 4.99
N GLY A 45 7.86 2.65 4.34
CA GLY A 45 7.15 1.91 3.29
C GLY A 45 5.87 1.25 3.78
N MET A 46 5.90 0.59 4.95
CA MET A 46 4.70 0.03 5.59
C MET A 46 3.67 1.10 5.96
N ILE A 47 4.09 2.20 6.58
CA ILE A 47 3.17 3.27 6.99
C ILE A 47 2.48 3.87 5.76
N PHE A 48 3.24 4.11 4.69
CA PHE A 48 2.71 4.64 3.44
C PHE A 48 1.71 3.66 2.79
N ALA A 49 2.03 2.36 2.75
CA ALA A 49 1.12 1.33 2.26
C ALA A 49 -0.20 1.31 3.05
N LEU A 50 -0.11 1.25 4.38
CA LEU A 50 -1.27 1.23 5.28
C LEU A 50 -2.11 2.50 5.17
N PHE A 51 -1.48 3.68 5.08
CA PHE A 51 -2.17 4.94 4.89
C PHE A 51 -2.99 4.95 3.59
N LEU A 52 -2.41 4.41 2.50
CA LEU A 52 -3.12 4.28 1.23
C LEU A 52 -4.30 3.29 1.32
N THR A 53 -4.11 2.14 1.96
CA THR A 53 -5.15 1.09 2.01
C THR A 53 -6.26 1.38 3.04
N THR A 54 -5.99 2.18 4.08
CA THR A 54 -6.94 2.38 5.20
C THR A 54 -7.51 3.79 5.31
N VAL A 55 -6.73 4.83 4.96
CA VAL A 55 -7.12 6.23 5.20
C VAL A 55 -7.40 6.97 3.90
N SER A 56 -6.60 6.74 2.86
CA SER A 56 -6.72 7.46 1.60
C SER A 56 -7.77 6.78 0.70
N PRO A 57 -8.90 7.44 0.38
CA PRO A 57 -9.84 6.92 -0.60
C PRO A 57 -9.16 6.87 -1.97
N ALA A 58 -9.24 5.72 -2.65
CA ALA A 58 -8.80 5.58 -4.03
C ALA A 58 -9.55 6.60 -4.89
N ALA A 59 -8.83 7.60 -5.38
CA ALA A 59 -9.30 8.57 -6.36
C ALA A 59 -8.97 8.08 -7.76
#